data_AF-G8Y6X7-F1
#
_entry.id   AF-G8Y6X7-F1
#
_cell.length_a   1.000
_cell.length_b   1.000
_cell.length_c   1.000
_cell.angle_alpha   90.00
_cell.angle_beta   90.00
_cell.angle_gamma   90.00
#
_symmetry.space_group_name_H-M   'P 1'
#
loop_
_entity.id
_entity.type
_entity.pdbx_description
1 polymer ?
#
loop_
_entity_poly.entity_id
_entity_poly.type
_entity_poly.pdbx_seq_one_letter_code
_entity_poly.pdbx_strand_id
1 'polypeptide(L)'
;MDIDSLHNSRGQDVDLLEEYIQIRNETLYRKQDEHERRDFLEKVINECKNDDLKMLLRLLWFDTVSLTNPMKDHDYDDILNLLQESEVSKQEGEQQSIVKEVIRLKSYDVHTDRVFLHDSAPKSFRLTELLTKKLTALNNSWLSDEQLVSTLGDVYVKVIEYTLIADSDFKRRKILVLLDDFIRSKVTNSQSCIEDRLDANTKKLFDLLLGNKFVPYDLYISFLQGAKVPAVQYLTQHKQILLLTNVLEYNISLLPKYYETIYYDRIVKLFKLPEEIEKGIGVETVIAKMIENEKLPPNTRINQIERSVVFGQSASNGNQLDTHIQQVCEVVDNLSNTIHASGR
;
A
#
# COMPACT_ATOMS: atom_id res chain seq x y z
N MET A 1 -43.15 -8.10 -1.90
CA MET A 1 -42.04 -7.15 -2.08
C MET A 1 -42.18 -6.61 -3.48
N ASP A 2 -42.47 -5.32 -3.62
CA ASP A 2 -42.64 -4.67 -4.92
C ASP A 2 -41.28 -4.51 -5.61
N ILE A 3 -41.24 -4.90 -6.88
CA ILE A 3 -40.05 -4.76 -7.74
C ILE A 3 -39.80 -3.28 -8.06
N ASP A 4 -40.84 -2.44 -8.03
CA ASP A 4 -40.75 -1.01 -8.30
C ASP A 4 -40.09 -0.21 -7.16
N SER A 5 -40.23 -0.64 -5.90
CA SER A 5 -39.52 0.00 -4.77
C SER A 5 -38.02 -0.31 -4.77
N LEU A 6 -37.63 -1.46 -5.35
CA LEU A 6 -36.24 -1.90 -5.50
C LEU A 6 -35.47 -1.12 -6.57
N HIS A 7 -36.15 -0.69 -7.64
CA HIS A 7 -35.53 0.13 -8.68
C HIS A 7 -35.35 1.59 -8.26
N ASN A 8 -36.28 2.14 -7.47
CA ASN A 8 -36.18 3.51 -6.97
C ASN A 8 -35.05 3.70 -5.93
N SER A 9 -34.82 2.75 -5.03
CA SER A 9 -33.75 2.85 -4.03
C SER A 9 -32.35 2.77 -4.64
N ARG A 10 -32.17 1.95 -5.69
CA ARG A 10 -30.90 1.86 -6.42
C ARG A 10 -30.57 3.12 -7.22
N GLY A 11 -31.57 3.80 -7.78
CA GLY A 11 -31.36 5.07 -8.49
C GLY A 11 -30.84 6.15 -7.54
N GLN A 12 -31.44 6.25 -6.35
CA GLN A 12 -31.05 7.22 -5.32
C GLN A 12 -29.61 7.00 -4.80
N ASP A 13 -29.22 5.73 -4.58
CA ASP A 13 -27.86 5.38 -4.15
C ASP A 13 -26.80 5.81 -5.19
N VAL A 14 -27.11 5.66 -6.49
CA VAL A 14 -26.17 6.03 -7.57
C VAL A 14 -25.97 7.54 -7.62
N ASP A 15 -27.04 8.33 -7.60
CA ASP A 15 -26.97 9.79 -7.64
C ASP A 15 -26.14 10.35 -6.46
N LEU A 16 -26.33 9.81 -5.26
CA LEU A 16 -25.57 10.21 -4.07
C LEU A 16 -24.09 9.90 -4.20
N LEU A 17 -23.74 8.74 -4.75
CA LEU A 17 -22.34 8.34 -4.95
C LEU A 17 -21.67 9.16 -6.05
N GLU A 18 -22.38 9.53 -7.11
CA GLU A 18 -21.87 10.43 -8.15
C GLU A 18 -21.59 11.82 -7.59
N GLU A 19 -22.52 12.38 -6.81
CA GLU A 19 -22.33 13.66 -6.13
C GLU A 19 -21.12 13.60 -5.17
N TYR A 20 -21.03 12.54 -4.37
CA TYR A 20 -19.88 12.31 -3.51
C TYR A 20 -18.56 12.22 -4.29
N ILE A 21 -18.52 11.44 -5.38
CA ILE A 21 -17.33 11.29 -6.23
C ILE A 21 -16.90 12.63 -6.82
N GLN A 22 -17.86 13.46 -7.24
CA GLN A 22 -17.57 14.80 -7.78
C GLN A 22 -16.94 15.69 -6.71
N ILE A 23 -17.54 15.77 -5.51
CA ILE A 23 -17.02 16.58 -4.41
C ILE A 23 -15.64 16.06 -3.97
N ARG A 24 -15.47 14.74 -3.85
CA ARG A 24 -14.18 14.11 -3.54
C ARG A 24 -13.10 14.52 -4.53
N ASN A 25 -13.38 14.43 -5.83
CA ASN A 25 -12.40 14.75 -6.86
C ASN A 25 -12.03 16.25 -6.86
N GLU A 26 -12.99 17.13 -6.58
CA GLU A 26 -12.75 18.57 -6.39
C GLU A 26 -11.80 18.80 -5.19
N THR A 27 -12.10 18.20 -4.04
CA THR A 27 -11.29 18.33 -2.83
C THR A 27 -9.87 17.78 -3.01
N LEU A 28 -9.72 16.54 -3.52
CA LEU A 28 -8.43 15.86 -3.56
C LEU A 28 -7.51 16.34 -4.69
N TYR A 29 -8.07 16.73 -5.84
CA TYR A 29 -7.26 16.98 -7.05
C TYR A 29 -7.25 18.43 -7.51
N ARG A 30 -8.21 19.28 -7.10
CA ARG A 30 -8.24 20.69 -7.53
C ARG A 30 -7.80 21.66 -6.43
N LYS A 31 -8.03 21.35 -5.16
CA LYS A 31 -7.61 22.19 -4.03
C LYS A 31 -6.16 21.91 -3.64
N GLN A 32 -5.33 22.96 -3.63
CA GLN A 32 -3.88 22.83 -3.53
C GLN A 32 -3.38 22.82 -2.08
N ASP A 33 -4.04 23.51 -1.17
CA ASP A 33 -3.66 23.55 0.25
C ASP A 33 -4.75 22.99 1.19
N GLU A 34 -4.33 22.65 2.41
CA GLU A 34 -5.17 22.03 3.45
C GLU A 34 -6.30 22.96 3.93
N HIS A 35 -6.05 24.27 4.02
CA HIS A 35 -7.04 25.25 4.47
C HIS A 35 -8.15 25.41 3.43
N GLU A 36 -7.81 25.48 2.14
CA GLU A 36 -8.80 25.48 1.06
C GLU A 36 -9.69 24.23 1.07
N ARG A 37 -9.10 23.05 1.29
CA ARG A 37 -9.86 21.79 1.40
C ARG A 37 -10.80 21.81 2.58
N ARG A 38 -10.31 22.27 3.74
CA ARG A 38 -11.08 22.38 4.96
C ARG A 38 -12.29 23.29 4.78
N ASP A 39 -12.06 24.52 4.34
CA ASP A 39 -13.12 25.53 4.19
C ASP A 39 -14.18 25.07 3.17
N PHE A 40 -13.74 24.46 2.08
CA PHE A 40 -14.63 23.89 1.07
C PHE A 40 -15.51 22.77 1.67
N LEU A 41 -14.90 21.78 2.32
CA LEU A 41 -15.63 20.66 2.90
C LEU A 41 -16.56 21.10 4.04
N GLU A 42 -16.12 21.98 4.93
CA GLU A 42 -16.97 22.52 6.01
C GLU A 42 -18.21 23.20 5.45
N LYS A 43 -18.05 24.02 4.39
CA LYS A 43 -19.16 24.66 3.70
C LYS A 43 -20.13 23.62 3.12
N VAL A 44 -19.63 22.68 2.33
CA VAL A 44 -20.47 21.68 1.64
C VAL A 44 -21.18 20.78 2.66
N ILE A 45 -20.52 20.36 3.74
CA ILE A 45 -21.12 19.56 4.82
C ILE A 45 -22.26 20.31 5.51
N ASN A 46 -22.09 21.61 5.76
CA ASN A 46 -23.10 22.43 6.44
C ASN A 46 -24.35 22.68 5.56
N GLU A 47 -24.16 22.76 4.23
CA GLU A 47 -25.23 22.94 3.25
C GLU A 47 -25.92 21.62 2.87
N CYS A 48 -25.28 20.46 3.12
CA CYS A 48 -25.79 19.14 2.77
C CYS A 48 -27.00 18.74 3.64
N LYS A 49 -28.10 18.39 2.97
CA LYS A 49 -29.37 17.97 3.59
C LYS A 49 -29.56 16.46 3.66
N ASN A 50 -28.86 15.70 2.82
CA ASN A 50 -28.91 14.24 2.84
C ASN A 50 -27.91 13.72 3.88
N ASP A 51 -28.39 12.91 4.83
CA ASP A 51 -27.58 12.44 5.95
C ASP A 51 -26.45 11.49 5.51
N ASP A 52 -26.71 10.61 4.54
CA ASP A 52 -25.72 9.66 4.02
C ASP A 52 -24.60 10.36 3.24
N LEU A 53 -24.94 11.32 2.37
CA LEU A 53 -23.94 12.13 1.68
C LEU A 53 -23.15 12.98 2.68
N LYS A 54 -23.82 13.61 3.64
CA LYS A 54 -23.18 14.38 4.71
C LYS A 54 -22.19 13.50 5.49
N MET A 55 -22.54 12.23 5.71
CA MET A 55 -21.67 11.27 6.34
C MET A 55 -20.42 10.97 5.52
N LEU A 56 -20.58 10.65 4.24
CA LEU A 56 -19.45 10.42 3.33
C LEU A 56 -18.52 11.64 3.24
N LEU A 57 -19.08 12.85 3.26
CA LEU A 57 -18.32 14.09 3.27
C LEU A 57 -17.58 14.33 4.59
N ARG A 58 -18.19 13.99 5.74
CA ARG A 58 -17.48 13.99 7.03
C ARG A 58 -16.30 13.04 7.02
N LEU A 59 -16.48 11.80 6.56
CA LEU A 59 -15.39 10.82 6.43
C LEU A 59 -14.27 11.33 5.52
N LEU A 60 -14.61 11.98 4.40
CA LEU A 60 -13.63 12.63 3.54
C LEU A 60 -12.89 13.78 4.25
N TRP A 61 -13.59 14.59 5.04
CA TRP A 61 -12.99 15.64 5.85
C TRP A 61 -12.01 15.07 6.88
N PHE A 62 -12.38 13.99 7.57
CA PHE A 62 -11.47 13.32 8.49
C PHE A 62 -10.21 12.80 7.79
N ASP A 63 -10.38 12.15 6.65
CA ASP A 63 -9.29 11.59 5.87
C ASP A 63 -8.32 12.68 5.36
N THR A 64 -8.84 13.85 4.99
CA THR A 64 -8.05 14.89 4.30
C THR A 64 -7.54 16.02 5.18
N VAL A 65 -8.25 16.35 6.26
CA VAL A 65 -7.96 17.51 7.12
C VAL A 65 -7.54 17.07 8.52
N SER A 66 -8.10 15.96 9.01
CA SER A 66 -7.99 15.65 10.43
C SER A 66 -6.96 14.59 10.78
N LEU A 67 -6.56 13.71 9.86
CA LEU A 67 -5.59 12.65 10.17
C LEU A 67 -4.23 13.18 10.65
N THR A 68 -3.88 14.41 10.27
CA THR A 68 -2.61 15.10 10.56
C THR A 68 -2.61 15.91 11.85
N ASN A 69 -3.78 16.24 12.41
CA ASN A 69 -3.91 17.00 13.64
C ASN A 69 -4.42 16.09 14.78
N PRO A 70 -3.83 16.13 15.99
CA PRO A 70 -4.38 15.42 17.14
C PRO A 70 -5.76 16.02 17.45
N MET A 71 -6.82 15.29 17.09
CA MET A 71 -8.19 15.74 17.28
C MET A 71 -8.51 15.99 18.75
N LYS A 72 -9.53 16.84 18.97
CA LYS A 72 -10.31 16.79 20.21
C LYS A 72 -11.16 15.52 20.18
N ASP A 73 -11.25 14.82 21.31
CA ASP A 73 -11.84 13.47 21.40
C ASP A 73 -13.28 13.36 20.87
N HIS A 74 -14.07 14.44 20.90
CA HIS A 74 -15.49 14.45 20.54
C HIS A 74 -15.82 14.10 19.08
N ASP A 75 -15.03 14.53 18.10
CA ASP A 75 -15.33 14.25 16.68
C ASP A 75 -15.06 12.78 16.30
N TYR A 76 -14.22 12.10 17.10
CA TYR A 76 -13.88 10.69 16.88
C TYR A 76 -14.91 9.73 17.50
N ASP A 77 -15.53 10.13 18.62
CA ASP A 77 -16.63 9.40 19.23
C ASP A 77 -17.82 9.27 18.25
N ASP A 78 -18.08 10.30 17.44
CA ASP A 78 -19.06 10.24 16.35
C ASP A 78 -18.71 9.12 15.34
N ILE A 79 -17.45 9.00 14.90
CA ILE A 79 -17.00 7.91 13.99
C ILE A 79 -17.15 6.52 14.65
N LEU A 80 -16.81 6.41 15.93
CA LEU A 80 -16.91 5.15 16.67
C LEU A 80 -18.37 4.70 16.84
N ASN A 81 -19.26 5.62 17.18
CA ASN A 81 -20.70 5.35 17.26
C ASN A 81 -21.24 4.85 15.91
N LEU A 82 -20.77 5.43 14.80
CA LEU A 82 -21.17 5.01 13.46
C LEU A 82 -20.66 3.63 13.06
N LEU A 83 -19.43 3.27 13.46
CA LEU A 83 -18.92 1.91 13.24
C LEU A 83 -19.80 0.89 13.97
N GLN A 84 -20.21 1.20 15.21
CA GLN A 84 -21.09 0.34 16.00
C GLN A 84 -22.49 0.21 15.39
N GLU A 85 -23.10 1.31 14.93
CA GLU A 85 -24.40 1.28 14.25
C GLU A 85 -24.37 0.49 12.93
N SER A 86 -23.29 0.60 12.17
CA SER A 86 -23.13 -0.13 10.90
C SER A 86 -22.96 -1.64 11.07
N GLU A 87 -22.33 -2.11 12.15
CA GLU A 87 -22.16 -3.54 12.42
C GLU A 87 -23.48 -4.22 12.86
N VAL A 88 -24.34 -3.49 13.58
CA VAL A 88 -25.65 -3.96 14.02
C VAL A 88 -26.58 -4.20 12.82
N SER A 89 -26.51 -3.36 11.78
CA SER A 89 -27.34 -3.48 10.56
C SER A 89 -27.09 -4.75 9.71
N LYS A 90 -25.97 -5.46 9.90
CA LYS A 90 -25.71 -6.73 9.20
C LYS A 90 -26.53 -7.91 9.72
N GLN A 91 -27.12 -7.79 10.92
CA GLN A 91 -27.86 -8.89 11.55
C GLN A 91 -29.34 -8.92 11.19
N GLU A 92 -29.88 -7.83 10.67
CA GLU A 92 -31.28 -7.73 10.27
C GLU A 92 -31.36 -7.78 8.75
N GLY A 93 -32.29 -8.57 8.20
CA GLY A 93 -32.43 -8.83 6.76
C GLY A 93 -32.88 -7.63 5.89
N GLU A 94 -32.38 -6.43 6.19
CA GLU A 94 -32.56 -5.23 5.39
C GLU A 94 -31.87 -5.36 4.02
N GLN A 95 -32.51 -4.79 2.99
CA GLN A 95 -31.91 -4.63 1.68
C GLN A 95 -30.58 -3.89 1.79
N GLN A 96 -29.52 -4.53 1.30
CA GLN A 96 -28.17 -3.99 1.33
C GLN A 96 -28.06 -2.74 0.44
N SER A 97 -27.97 -1.56 1.04
CA SER A 97 -27.71 -0.28 0.35
C SER A 97 -26.23 -0.14 0.02
N ILE A 98 -25.92 0.28 -1.21
CA ILE A 98 -24.54 0.44 -1.69
C ILE A 98 -23.87 1.55 -0.90
N VAL A 99 -24.60 2.66 -0.68
CA VAL A 99 -24.10 3.81 0.07
C VAL A 99 -23.71 3.42 1.49
N LYS A 100 -24.54 2.62 2.19
CA LYS A 100 -24.23 2.13 3.55
C LYS A 100 -22.95 1.28 3.59
N GLU A 101 -22.73 0.44 2.59
CA GLU A 101 -21.51 -0.38 2.51
C GLU A 101 -20.26 0.48 2.23
N VAL A 102 -20.38 1.50 1.36
CA VAL A 102 -19.29 2.46 1.10
C VAL A 102 -18.96 3.25 2.37
N ILE A 103 -19.98 3.74 3.10
CA ILE A 103 -19.80 4.41 4.39
C ILE A 103 -19.07 3.48 5.35
N ARG A 104 -19.52 2.22 5.51
CA ARG A 104 -18.90 1.23 6.39
C ARG A 104 -17.41 1.03 6.07
N LEU A 105 -17.07 0.86 4.80
CA LEU A 105 -15.69 0.64 4.37
C LEU A 105 -14.81 1.87 4.57
N LYS A 106 -15.34 3.08 4.30
CA LYS A 106 -14.61 4.34 4.54
C LYS A 106 -14.45 4.65 6.03
N SER A 107 -15.46 4.41 6.85
CA SER A 107 -15.35 4.53 8.31
C SER A 107 -14.27 3.60 8.87
N TYR A 108 -14.23 2.35 8.40
CA TYR A 108 -13.19 1.39 8.76
C TYR A 108 -11.79 1.86 8.32
N ASP A 109 -11.67 2.38 7.10
CA ASP A 109 -10.44 2.93 6.56
C ASP A 109 -9.88 4.07 7.42
N VAL A 110 -10.70 5.10 7.70
CA VAL A 110 -10.33 6.26 8.52
C VAL A 110 -9.98 5.85 9.95
N HIS A 111 -10.79 4.98 10.56
CA HIS A 111 -10.55 4.50 11.92
C HIS A 111 -9.21 3.76 12.03
N THR A 112 -8.96 2.81 11.12
CA THR A 112 -7.71 2.03 11.15
C THR A 112 -6.48 2.88 10.86
N ASP A 113 -6.57 3.90 10.01
CA ASP A 113 -5.49 4.87 9.80
C ASP A 113 -5.20 5.69 11.05
N ARG A 114 -6.24 6.19 11.72
CA ARG A 114 -6.05 6.98 12.95
C ARG A 114 -5.40 6.14 14.04
N VAL A 115 -5.91 4.93 14.29
CA VAL A 115 -5.32 4.01 15.27
C VAL A 115 -3.86 3.77 14.91
N PHE A 116 -3.56 3.52 13.63
CA PHE A 116 -2.18 3.31 13.21
C PHE A 116 -1.26 4.53 13.42
N LEU A 117 -1.73 5.75 13.13
CA LEU A 117 -0.92 6.97 13.23
C LEU A 117 -0.74 7.47 14.67
N HIS A 118 -1.74 7.26 15.53
CA HIS A 118 -1.83 7.89 16.85
C HIS A 118 -1.78 6.90 18.04
N ASP A 119 -1.74 5.59 17.80
CA ASP A 119 -1.57 4.64 18.90
C ASP A 119 -0.23 4.85 19.60
N SER A 120 -0.32 5.09 20.92
CA SER A 120 0.79 5.46 21.80
C SER A 120 1.69 4.27 22.17
N ALA A 121 1.31 3.03 21.80
CA ALA A 121 2.08 1.82 22.06
C ALA A 121 3.13 1.56 20.95
N PRO A 122 4.44 1.79 21.19
CA PRO A 122 5.44 1.66 20.14
C PRO A 122 6.18 0.33 20.31
N LYS A 123 5.97 -0.66 19.44
CA LYS A 123 6.95 -1.77 19.28
C LYS A 123 7.19 -2.27 17.86
N SER A 124 6.32 -1.98 16.90
CA SER A 124 6.61 -2.26 15.49
C SER A 124 5.69 -1.44 14.60
N PHE A 125 6.25 -0.85 13.55
CA PHE A 125 5.49 -0.21 12.48
C PHE A 125 4.73 -1.32 11.74
N ARG A 126 3.54 -1.71 12.20
CA ARG A 126 2.77 -2.84 11.64
C ARG A 126 1.98 -2.44 10.39
N LEU A 127 2.60 -1.71 9.48
CA LEU A 127 1.93 -1.26 8.27
C LEU A 127 1.45 -2.44 7.42
N THR A 128 2.20 -3.53 7.40
CA THR A 128 1.80 -4.80 6.78
C THR A 128 0.52 -5.39 7.37
N GLU A 129 0.29 -5.25 8.68
CA GLU A 129 -0.96 -5.68 9.34
C GLU A 129 -2.14 -4.79 8.92
N LEU A 130 -1.93 -3.46 8.91
CA LEU A 130 -2.92 -2.49 8.44
C LEU A 130 -3.33 -2.75 6.99
N LEU A 131 -2.34 -2.97 6.11
CA LEU A 131 -2.55 -3.33 4.69
C LEU A 131 -3.41 -4.59 4.56
N THR A 132 -3.07 -5.63 5.33
CA THR A 132 -3.82 -6.90 5.31
C THR A 132 -5.27 -6.70 5.75
N LYS A 133 -5.49 -5.92 6.82
CA LYS A 133 -6.83 -5.59 7.31
C LYS A 133 -7.66 -4.83 6.27
N LYS A 134 -7.10 -3.80 5.65
CA LYS A 134 -7.77 -3.00 4.60
C LYS A 134 -8.11 -3.86 3.38
N LEU A 135 -7.17 -4.65 2.88
CA LEU A 135 -7.40 -5.56 1.75
C LEU A 135 -8.47 -6.61 2.05
N THR A 136 -8.48 -7.14 3.28
CA THR A 136 -9.51 -8.09 3.71
C THR A 136 -10.89 -7.44 3.76
N ALA A 137 -10.99 -6.21 4.28
CA ALA A 137 -12.24 -5.46 4.31
C ALA A 137 -12.79 -5.18 2.89
N LEU A 138 -11.91 -4.80 1.96
CA LEU A 138 -12.26 -4.57 0.55
C LEU A 138 -12.69 -5.86 -0.16
N ASN A 139 -11.95 -6.95 0.02
CA ASN A 139 -12.24 -8.25 -0.62
C ASN A 139 -13.53 -8.90 -0.06
N ASN A 140 -13.89 -8.61 1.18
CA ASN A 140 -15.12 -9.13 1.80
C ASN A 140 -16.35 -8.26 1.53
N SER A 141 -16.21 -7.18 0.76
CA SER A 141 -17.35 -6.37 0.35
C SER A 141 -18.20 -7.14 -0.68
N TRP A 142 -19.51 -6.85 -0.67
CA TRP A 142 -20.46 -7.41 -1.64
C TRP A 142 -20.61 -6.52 -2.89
N LEU A 143 -19.84 -5.43 -2.98
CA LEU A 143 -19.86 -4.48 -4.08
C LEU A 143 -19.29 -5.11 -5.34
N SER A 144 -19.80 -4.71 -6.51
CA SER A 144 -19.18 -5.09 -7.78
C SER A 144 -17.83 -4.39 -7.97
N ASP A 145 -16.97 -4.98 -8.79
CA ASP A 145 -15.63 -4.45 -9.05
C ASP A 145 -15.64 -3.02 -9.60
N GLU A 146 -16.60 -2.69 -10.46
CA GLU A 146 -16.77 -1.35 -11.02
C GLU A 146 -17.13 -0.33 -9.92
N GLN A 147 -18.05 -0.69 -9.03
CA GLN A 147 -18.45 0.15 -7.90
C GLN A 147 -17.30 0.34 -6.91
N LEU A 148 -16.52 -0.71 -6.65
CA LEU A 148 -15.32 -0.63 -5.82
C LEU A 148 -14.30 0.36 -6.39
N VAL A 149 -14.01 0.27 -7.69
CA VAL A 149 -13.02 1.14 -8.33
C VAL A 149 -13.50 2.60 -8.37
N SER A 150 -14.77 2.85 -8.71
CA SER A 150 -15.31 4.21 -8.83
C SER A 150 -15.37 4.92 -7.46
N THR A 151 -15.93 4.26 -6.44
CA THR A 151 -16.22 4.85 -5.12
C THR A 151 -15.07 4.72 -4.11
N LEU A 152 -14.30 3.64 -4.15
CA LEU A 152 -13.22 3.33 -3.19
C LEU A 152 -11.83 3.31 -3.83
N GLY A 153 -11.68 3.75 -5.08
CA GLY A 153 -10.37 3.77 -5.75
C GLY A 153 -9.30 4.59 -5.00
N ASP A 154 -9.68 5.60 -4.23
CA ASP A 154 -8.78 6.35 -3.33
C ASP A 154 -8.23 5.49 -2.18
N VAL A 155 -9.03 4.56 -1.64
CA VAL A 155 -8.57 3.58 -0.64
C VAL A 155 -7.56 2.63 -1.28
N TYR A 156 -7.77 2.21 -2.53
CA TYR A 156 -6.77 1.37 -3.23
C TYR A 156 -5.46 2.12 -3.49
N VAL A 157 -5.51 3.38 -3.92
CA VAL A 157 -4.31 4.23 -4.06
C VAL A 157 -3.57 4.32 -2.72
N LYS A 158 -4.30 4.53 -1.62
CA LYS A 158 -3.76 4.53 -0.26
C LYS A 158 -3.07 3.21 0.10
N VAL A 159 -3.71 2.08 -0.16
CA VAL A 159 -3.13 0.74 0.05
C VAL A 159 -1.85 0.55 -0.77
N ILE A 160 -1.82 1.04 -2.01
CA ILE A 160 -0.62 1.00 -2.86
C ILE A 160 0.50 1.84 -2.23
N GLU A 161 0.26 3.11 -1.91
CA GLU A 161 1.29 3.98 -1.31
C GLU A 161 1.79 3.45 0.03
N TYR A 162 0.90 2.92 0.89
CA TYR A 162 1.28 2.21 2.12
C TYR A 162 2.19 1.01 1.84
N THR A 163 1.90 0.25 0.79
CA THR A 163 2.76 -0.86 0.38
C THR A 163 4.14 -0.37 -0.09
N LEU A 164 4.25 0.85 -0.63
CA LEU A 164 5.54 1.42 -1.03
C LEU A 164 6.42 1.84 0.16
N ILE A 165 5.80 2.31 1.25
CA ILE A 165 6.53 2.76 2.46
C ILE A 165 6.67 1.68 3.56
N ALA A 166 5.99 0.54 3.40
CA ALA A 166 6.07 -0.58 4.32
C ALA A 166 7.50 -1.13 4.46
N ASP A 167 7.74 -1.76 5.60
CA ASP A 167 8.99 -2.44 5.89
C ASP A 167 9.25 -3.60 4.93
N SER A 168 10.51 -4.02 4.86
CA SER A 168 10.91 -5.20 4.08
C SER A 168 10.43 -6.48 4.77
N ASP A 169 9.22 -6.91 4.47
CA ASP A 169 8.60 -8.17 4.94
C ASP A 169 8.26 -9.06 3.72
N PHE A 170 8.42 -10.38 3.84
CA PHE A 170 7.99 -11.36 2.83
C PHE A 170 6.48 -11.23 2.51
N LYS A 171 5.67 -10.82 3.48
CA LYS A 171 4.23 -10.55 3.32
C LYS A 171 3.97 -9.40 2.35
N ARG A 172 4.84 -8.38 2.32
CA ARG A 172 4.74 -7.25 1.40
C ARG A 172 4.76 -7.71 -0.05
N ARG A 173 5.57 -8.72 -0.39
CA ARG A 173 5.60 -9.30 -1.74
C ARG A 173 4.29 -9.95 -2.13
N LYS A 174 3.64 -10.68 -1.21
CA LYS A 174 2.32 -11.27 -1.46
C LYS A 174 1.27 -10.17 -1.71
N ILE A 175 1.33 -9.10 -0.92
CA ILE A 175 0.45 -7.94 -1.09
C ILE A 175 0.68 -7.27 -2.45
N LEU A 176 1.93 -7.06 -2.86
CA LEU A 176 2.26 -6.48 -4.18
C LEU A 176 1.69 -7.31 -5.34
N VAL A 177 1.81 -8.64 -5.28
CA VAL A 177 1.24 -9.52 -6.31
C VAL A 177 -0.28 -9.44 -6.34
N LEU A 178 -0.94 -9.47 -5.18
CA LEU A 178 -2.39 -9.31 -5.09
C LEU A 178 -2.87 -7.96 -5.65
N LEU A 179 -2.11 -6.89 -5.39
CA LEU A 179 -2.39 -5.57 -5.94
C LEU A 179 -2.15 -5.52 -7.44
N ASP A 180 -1.10 -6.16 -7.97
CA ASP A 180 -0.82 -6.21 -9.40
C ASP A 180 -1.93 -6.96 -10.15
N ASP A 181 -2.34 -8.11 -9.63
CA ASP A 181 -3.48 -8.86 -10.14
C ASP A 181 -4.73 -7.99 -10.14
N PHE A 182 -5.00 -7.25 -9.07
CA PHE A 182 -6.15 -6.36 -8.98
C PHE A 182 -6.10 -5.19 -9.98
N ILE A 183 -4.94 -4.51 -10.09
CA ILE A 183 -4.72 -3.39 -11.03
C ILE A 183 -4.86 -3.87 -12.48
N ARG A 184 -4.34 -5.06 -12.81
CA ARG A 184 -4.31 -5.57 -14.20
C ARG A 184 -5.55 -6.36 -14.61
N SER A 185 -6.17 -7.12 -13.70
CA SER A 185 -7.31 -8.01 -14.03
C SER A 185 -8.65 -7.30 -14.08
N LYS A 186 -8.84 -6.20 -13.35
CA LYS A 186 -10.14 -5.54 -13.18
C LYS A 186 -10.34 -4.29 -14.05
N VAL A 187 -9.47 -4.12 -15.06
CA VAL A 187 -9.40 -2.90 -15.88
C VAL A 187 -9.35 -3.26 -17.36
N THR A 188 -10.40 -3.88 -17.86
CA THR A 188 -10.57 -4.01 -19.32
C THR A 188 -11.77 -3.23 -19.86
N ASN A 189 -12.72 -2.78 -19.02
CA ASN A 189 -13.97 -2.15 -19.52
C ASN A 189 -14.39 -0.84 -18.82
N SER A 190 -13.68 -0.35 -17.81
CA SER A 190 -14.12 0.80 -17.01
C SER A 190 -13.39 2.10 -17.39
N GLN A 191 -14.13 3.20 -17.53
CA GLN A 191 -13.62 4.54 -17.90
C GLN A 191 -12.73 5.20 -16.82
N SER A 192 -12.49 4.54 -15.67
CA SER A 192 -11.55 4.98 -14.64
C SER A 192 -10.73 3.80 -14.12
N CYS A 193 -9.49 3.65 -14.57
CA CYS A 193 -8.56 2.69 -13.98
C CYS A 193 -7.98 3.25 -12.67
N ILE A 194 -7.68 2.39 -11.69
CA ILE A 194 -6.86 2.80 -10.52
C ILE A 194 -5.49 3.26 -10.97
N GLU A 195 -4.94 2.64 -12.01
CA GLU A 195 -3.68 3.02 -12.62
C GLU A 195 -3.69 4.49 -13.07
N ASP A 196 -4.82 5.02 -13.57
CA ASP A 196 -4.92 6.43 -13.98
C ASP A 196 -4.84 7.40 -12.79
N ARG A 197 -5.10 6.91 -11.56
CA ARG A 197 -5.04 7.71 -10.34
C ARG A 197 -3.64 7.75 -9.72
N LEU A 198 -2.74 6.84 -10.11
CA LEU A 198 -1.36 6.79 -9.63
C LEU A 198 -0.48 7.77 -10.41
N ASP A 199 0.36 8.52 -9.71
CA ASP A 199 1.38 9.32 -10.37
C ASP A 199 2.53 8.45 -10.92
N ALA A 200 3.35 9.04 -11.79
CA ALA A 200 4.42 8.32 -12.48
C ALA A 200 5.48 7.73 -11.52
N ASN A 201 5.78 8.40 -10.40
CA ASN A 201 6.77 7.90 -9.44
C ASN A 201 6.20 6.70 -8.67
N THR A 202 4.94 6.77 -8.25
CA THR A 202 4.24 5.65 -7.59
C THR A 202 4.19 4.42 -8.49
N LYS A 203 3.82 4.57 -9.76
CA LYS A 203 3.82 3.45 -10.74
C LYS A 203 5.21 2.82 -10.87
N LYS A 204 6.22 3.66 -11.09
CA LYS A 204 7.60 3.19 -11.30
C LYS A 204 8.16 2.47 -10.06
N LEU A 205 7.86 2.97 -8.86
CA LEU A 205 8.25 2.30 -7.61
C LEU A 205 7.53 0.96 -7.44
N PHE A 206 6.24 0.92 -7.71
CA PHE A 206 5.45 -0.30 -7.66
C PHE A 206 6.06 -1.38 -8.57
N ASP A 207 6.37 -1.04 -9.82
CA ASP A 207 6.99 -1.96 -10.79
C ASP A 207 8.38 -2.45 -10.35
N LEU A 208 9.21 -1.57 -9.76
CA LEU A 208 10.53 -1.95 -9.26
C LEU A 208 10.43 -2.94 -8.10
N LEU A 209 9.51 -2.69 -7.16
CA LEU A 209 9.30 -3.57 -6.00
C LEU A 209 8.70 -4.91 -6.42
N LEU A 210 7.69 -4.90 -7.28
CA LEU A 210 7.08 -6.10 -7.84
C LEU A 210 8.14 -6.97 -8.56
N GLY A 211 9.02 -6.32 -9.32
CA GLY A 211 10.14 -6.95 -10.02
C GLY A 211 11.33 -7.37 -9.14
N ASN A 212 11.29 -7.15 -7.82
CA ASN A 212 12.42 -7.35 -6.90
C ASN A 212 13.71 -6.66 -7.37
N LYS A 213 13.59 -5.44 -7.90
CA LYS A 213 14.70 -4.61 -8.39
C LYS A 213 15.08 -3.55 -7.35
N PHE A 214 16.33 -3.09 -7.40
CA PHE A 214 16.78 -1.99 -6.54
C PHE A 214 15.96 -0.72 -6.79
N VAL A 215 15.67 0.00 -5.71
CA VAL A 215 14.95 1.27 -5.74
C VAL A 215 15.96 2.42 -5.61
N PRO A 216 16.04 3.33 -6.60
CA PRO A 216 16.84 4.55 -6.48
C PRO A 216 16.29 5.50 -5.40
N TYR A 217 17.16 6.06 -4.58
CA TYR A 217 16.78 7.00 -3.52
C TYR A 217 16.10 8.26 -4.07
N ASP A 218 16.62 8.85 -5.15
CA ASP A 218 16.04 10.04 -5.77
C ASP A 218 14.58 9.82 -6.18
N LEU A 219 14.27 8.64 -6.71
CA LEU A 219 12.90 8.25 -7.07
C LEU A 219 12.02 8.09 -5.83
N TYR A 220 12.54 7.44 -4.78
CA TYR A 220 11.79 7.24 -3.54
C TYR A 220 11.52 8.56 -2.81
N ILE A 221 12.49 9.47 -2.77
CA ILE A 221 12.34 10.81 -2.19
C ILE A 221 11.32 11.61 -3.00
N SER A 222 11.39 11.57 -4.34
CA SER A 222 10.42 12.24 -5.21
C SER A 222 8.99 11.73 -5.01
N PHE A 223 8.84 10.43 -4.76
CA PHE A 223 7.56 9.84 -4.36
C PHE A 223 7.10 10.35 -3.00
N LEU A 224 7.94 10.33 -1.96
CA LEU A 224 7.57 10.82 -0.63
C LEU A 224 7.14 12.30 -0.66
N GLN A 225 7.83 13.13 -1.45
CA GLN A 225 7.50 14.54 -1.65
C GLN A 225 6.22 14.75 -2.47
N GLY A 226 5.92 13.83 -3.39
CA GLY A 226 4.75 13.87 -4.27
C GLY A 226 3.54 13.07 -3.77
N ALA A 227 3.64 12.43 -2.60
CA ALA A 227 2.60 11.55 -2.05
C ALA A 227 1.30 12.33 -1.87
N LYS A 228 0.19 11.74 -2.30
CA LYS A 228 -1.13 12.39 -2.23
C LYS A 228 -1.93 11.95 -1.01
N VAL A 229 -1.58 10.81 -0.42
CA VAL A 229 -2.26 10.26 0.75
C VAL A 229 -1.83 11.02 2.00
N PRO A 230 -2.75 11.67 2.75
CA PRO A 230 -2.43 12.49 3.92
C PRO A 230 -1.62 11.74 4.99
N ALA A 231 -1.94 10.48 5.23
CA ALA A 231 -1.17 9.64 6.16
C ALA A 231 0.29 9.41 5.72
N VAL A 232 0.54 9.27 4.41
CA VAL A 232 1.91 9.13 3.87
C VAL A 232 2.66 10.46 3.98
N GLN A 233 1.99 11.58 3.73
CA GLN A 233 2.56 12.92 3.93
C GLN A 233 2.96 13.14 5.40
N TYR A 234 2.08 12.78 6.35
CA TYR A 234 2.36 12.83 7.78
C TYR A 234 3.58 11.99 8.15
N LEU A 235 3.64 10.73 7.69
CA LEU A 235 4.79 9.86 7.96
C LEU A 235 6.07 10.39 7.31
N THR A 236 5.98 11.01 6.15
CA THR A 236 7.11 11.65 5.50
C THR A 236 7.66 12.80 6.34
N GLN A 237 6.80 13.62 6.94
CA GLN A 237 7.20 14.75 7.78
C GLN A 237 7.75 14.31 9.14
N HIS A 238 7.13 13.33 9.79
CA HIS A 238 7.44 12.98 11.18
C HIS A 238 8.32 11.74 11.34
N LYS A 239 8.42 10.90 10.31
CA LYS A 239 9.12 9.60 10.34
C LYS A 239 10.02 9.39 9.12
N GLN A 240 10.50 10.47 8.48
CA GLN A 240 11.31 10.40 7.25
C GLN A 240 12.47 9.41 7.32
N ILE A 241 13.27 9.47 8.40
CA ILE A 241 14.44 8.59 8.58
C ILE A 241 14.03 7.11 8.58
N LEU A 242 12.89 6.78 9.19
CA LEU A 242 12.36 5.41 9.18
C LEU A 242 12.01 4.98 7.76
N LEU A 243 11.31 5.81 6.98
CA LEU A 243 10.92 5.49 5.61
C LEU A 243 12.14 5.29 4.70
N LEU A 244 13.16 6.14 4.85
CA LEU A 244 14.44 6.05 4.15
C LEU A 244 15.25 4.81 4.58
N THR A 245 15.09 4.36 5.83
CA THR A 245 15.67 3.11 6.31
C THR A 245 14.94 1.90 5.70
N ASN A 246 13.62 1.93 5.58
CA ASN A 246 12.85 0.83 4.97
C ASN A 246 13.29 0.56 3.52
N VAL A 247 13.54 1.61 2.73
CA VAL A 247 14.03 1.45 1.36
C VAL A 247 15.49 0.96 1.33
N LEU A 248 16.31 1.34 2.33
CA LEU A 248 17.67 0.80 2.48
C LEU A 248 17.62 -0.69 2.74
N GLU A 249 16.80 -1.11 3.71
CA GLU A 249 16.65 -2.52 4.07
C GLU A 249 16.22 -3.35 2.87
N TYR A 250 15.23 -2.86 2.12
CA TYR A 250 14.78 -3.51 0.89
C TYR A 250 15.94 -3.67 -0.11
N ASN A 251 16.69 -2.60 -0.37
CA ASN A 251 17.84 -2.66 -1.27
C ASN A 251 18.94 -3.61 -0.76
N ILE A 252 19.27 -3.58 0.54
CA ILE A 252 20.26 -4.49 1.15
C ILE A 252 19.80 -5.95 1.05
N SER A 253 18.50 -6.22 1.20
CA SER A 253 17.95 -7.59 1.09
C SER A 253 18.15 -8.22 -0.30
N LEU A 254 18.37 -7.40 -1.33
CA LEU A 254 18.64 -7.85 -2.70
C LEU A 254 20.13 -8.08 -2.98
N LEU A 255 21.04 -7.49 -2.19
CA LEU A 255 22.49 -7.63 -2.37
C LEU A 255 23.02 -9.07 -2.36
N PRO A 256 22.50 -10.00 -1.53
CA PRO A 256 22.98 -11.39 -1.52
C PRO A 256 22.83 -12.12 -2.87
N LYS A 257 21.97 -11.63 -3.78
CA LYS A 257 21.83 -12.20 -5.13
C LYS A 257 23.06 -11.91 -6.02
N TYR A 258 23.86 -10.91 -5.65
CA TYR A 258 24.92 -10.36 -6.50
C TYR A 258 26.28 -10.32 -5.81
N TYR A 259 26.31 -10.36 -4.47
CA TYR A 259 27.52 -10.23 -3.67
C TYR A 259 27.58 -11.34 -2.62
N GLU A 260 28.75 -11.94 -2.46
CA GLU A 260 29.09 -12.75 -1.28
C GLU A 260 29.59 -11.85 -0.14
N THR A 261 30.41 -10.86 -0.48
CA THR A 261 30.92 -9.84 0.47
C THR A 261 30.79 -8.45 -0.14
N ILE A 262 30.42 -7.46 0.67
CA ILE A 262 30.38 -6.06 0.24
C ILE A 262 30.77 -5.10 1.38
N TYR A 263 31.59 -4.10 1.06
CA TYR A 263 32.04 -3.06 1.99
C TYR A 263 30.97 -1.97 2.19
N TYR A 264 30.89 -1.39 3.37
CA TYR A 264 29.89 -0.35 3.69
C TYR A 264 30.02 0.88 2.78
N ASP A 265 31.24 1.36 2.52
CA ASP A 265 31.49 2.49 1.61
C ASP A 265 31.00 2.19 0.19
N ARG A 266 31.00 0.92 -0.23
CA ARG A 266 30.46 0.52 -1.53
C ARG A 266 28.94 0.56 -1.52
N ILE A 267 28.28 0.16 -0.44
CA ILE A 267 26.82 0.30 -0.26
C ILE A 267 26.42 1.77 -0.34
N VAL A 268 27.14 2.65 0.38
CA VAL A 268 26.91 4.11 0.36
C VAL A 268 26.99 4.65 -1.08
N LYS A 269 28.05 4.30 -1.81
CA LYS A 269 28.25 4.73 -3.20
C LYS A 269 27.25 4.15 -4.19
N LEU A 270 26.87 2.87 -4.01
CA LEU A 270 25.96 2.17 -4.90
C LEU A 270 24.55 2.77 -4.84
N PHE A 271 24.07 3.07 -3.63
CA PHE A 271 22.72 3.60 -3.43
C PHE A 271 22.67 5.12 -3.33
N LYS A 272 23.83 5.80 -3.37
CA LYS A 272 23.95 7.26 -3.20
C LYS A 272 23.15 7.73 -1.97
N LEU A 273 23.48 7.15 -0.81
CA LEU A 273 22.66 7.32 0.39
C LEU A 273 22.54 8.81 0.77
N PRO A 274 21.34 9.28 1.15
CA PRO A 274 21.17 10.60 1.72
C PRO A 274 21.98 10.78 3.00
N GLU A 275 22.44 12.01 3.23
CA GLU A 275 23.28 12.38 4.37
C GLU A 275 22.58 12.06 5.70
N GLU A 276 21.25 12.15 5.75
CA GLU A 276 20.42 11.84 6.90
C GLU A 276 20.55 10.37 7.33
N ILE A 277 20.70 9.44 6.38
CA ILE A 277 20.96 8.03 6.69
C ILE A 277 22.41 7.86 7.14
N GLU A 278 23.35 8.43 6.39
CA GLU A 278 24.77 8.25 6.61
C GLU A 278 25.21 8.75 7.99
N LYS A 279 24.71 9.93 8.40
CA LYS A 279 25.00 10.53 9.71
C LYS A 279 24.05 10.09 10.82
N GLY A 280 22.84 9.66 10.49
CA GLY A 280 21.80 9.32 11.46
C GLY A 280 21.93 7.91 12.04
N ILE A 281 21.64 6.90 11.22
CA ILE A 281 21.58 5.49 11.65
C ILE A 281 22.84 4.72 11.21
N GLY A 282 23.37 5.04 10.03
CA GLY A 282 24.51 4.35 9.43
C GLY A 282 24.16 2.96 8.87
N VAL A 283 24.89 2.55 7.82
CA VAL A 283 24.66 1.28 7.11
C VAL A 283 24.84 0.06 8.01
N GLU A 284 25.86 0.06 8.87
CA GLU A 284 26.16 -1.06 9.79
C GLU A 284 24.99 -1.35 10.73
N THR A 285 24.40 -0.31 11.33
CA THR A 285 23.26 -0.46 12.24
C THR A 285 22.04 -1.04 11.54
N VAL A 286 21.80 -0.65 10.28
CA VAL A 286 20.70 -1.21 9.49
C VAL A 286 20.96 -2.69 9.21
N ILE A 287 22.17 -3.06 8.79
CA ILE A 287 22.54 -4.46 8.55
C ILE A 287 22.41 -5.29 9.82
N ALA A 288 22.90 -4.78 10.97
CA ALA A 288 22.79 -5.47 12.25
C ALA A 288 21.34 -5.78 12.60
N LYS A 289 20.45 -4.79 12.49
CA LYS A 289 19.00 -4.98 12.69
C LYS A 289 18.40 -5.97 11.71
N MET A 290 18.84 -5.96 10.45
CA MET A 290 18.36 -6.93 9.46
C MET A 290 18.80 -8.36 9.78
N ILE A 291 20.00 -8.55 10.34
CA ILE A 291 20.47 -9.87 10.82
C ILE A 291 19.62 -10.31 12.03
N GLU A 292 19.43 -9.44 13.02
CA GLU A 292 18.62 -9.71 14.21
C GLU A 292 17.17 -10.08 13.87
N ASN A 293 16.60 -9.44 12.84
CA ASN A 293 15.24 -9.69 12.37
C ASN A 293 15.16 -10.78 11.28
N GLU A 294 16.22 -11.54 11.05
CA GLU A 294 16.26 -12.65 10.07
C GLU A 294 15.87 -12.24 8.64
N LYS A 295 16.12 -10.98 8.26
CA LYS A 295 15.81 -10.44 6.93
C LYS A 295 16.88 -10.73 5.89
N LEU A 296 18.02 -11.29 6.31
CA LEU A 296 19.16 -11.64 5.45
C LEU A 296 19.37 -13.16 5.46
N PRO A 297 20.10 -13.71 4.46
CA PRO A 297 20.38 -15.14 4.42
C PRO A 297 21.03 -15.65 5.72
N PRO A 298 20.76 -16.91 6.10
CA PRO A 298 21.34 -17.50 7.31
C PRO A 298 22.87 -17.45 7.24
N ASN A 299 23.53 -17.27 8.39
CA ASN A 299 24.98 -17.09 8.51
C ASN A 299 25.55 -15.78 7.92
N THR A 300 24.69 -14.81 7.57
CA THR A 300 25.17 -13.46 7.28
C THR A 300 25.85 -12.85 8.51
N ARG A 301 27.04 -12.29 8.33
CA ARG A 301 27.87 -11.76 9.43
C ARG A 301 28.52 -10.44 9.06
N ILE A 302 28.70 -9.59 10.07
CA ILE A 302 29.40 -8.32 9.98
C ILE A 302 30.89 -8.53 10.30
N ASN A 303 31.77 -8.04 9.43
CA ASN A 303 33.19 -7.89 9.71
C ASN A 303 33.48 -6.42 10.04
N GLN A 304 33.59 -6.10 11.34
CA GLN A 304 33.80 -4.73 11.81
C GLN A 304 35.19 -4.18 11.46
N ILE A 305 36.22 -5.03 11.40
CA ILE A 305 37.59 -4.62 11.10
C ILE A 305 37.68 -4.12 9.65
N GLU A 306 37.08 -4.88 8.73
CA GLU A 306 37.08 -4.55 7.30
C GLU A 306 35.92 -3.63 6.89
N ARG A 307 34.99 -3.34 7.81
CA ARG A 307 33.75 -2.59 7.54
C ARG A 307 32.98 -3.18 6.36
N SER A 308 32.76 -4.49 6.41
CA SER A 308 32.08 -5.26 5.37
C SER A 308 31.02 -6.20 5.95
N VAL A 309 30.07 -6.59 5.12
CA VAL A 309 29.14 -7.68 5.40
C VAL A 309 29.46 -8.86 4.49
N VAL A 310 29.53 -10.04 5.09
CA VAL A 310 29.64 -11.32 4.38
C VAL A 310 28.27 -11.98 4.43
N PHE A 311 27.62 -12.09 3.28
CA PHE A 311 26.33 -12.75 3.16
C PHE A 311 26.53 -14.26 3.23
N GLY A 312 25.72 -14.91 4.07
CA GLY A 312 25.74 -16.36 4.13
C GLY A 312 25.16 -16.95 2.83
N GLN A 313 25.59 -18.16 2.50
CA GLN A 313 24.97 -18.89 1.41
C GLN A 313 23.50 -19.13 1.78
N SER A 314 22.58 -18.62 0.95
CA SER A 314 21.20 -19.08 0.99
C SER A 314 21.25 -20.59 0.87
N ALA A 315 20.66 -21.33 1.82
CA ALA A 315 20.77 -22.79 1.87
C ALA A 315 20.68 -23.34 0.45
N SER A 316 21.80 -23.89 -0.03
CA SER A 316 21.81 -24.61 -1.29
C SER A 316 20.91 -25.79 -1.05
N ASN A 317 19.65 -25.70 -1.48
CA ASN A 317 18.79 -26.86 -1.55
C ASN A 317 19.61 -27.88 -2.34
N GLY A 318 19.94 -29.04 -1.75
CA GLY A 318 20.60 -30.13 -2.48
C GLY A 318 19.89 -30.45 -3.81
N ASN A 319 18.59 -30.12 -3.88
CA ASN A 319 17.75 -30.14 -5.06
C ASN A 319 18.23 -29.25 -6.23
N GLN A 320 19.07 -28.23 -6.05
CA GLN A 320 19.54 -27.39 -7.17
C GLN A 320 20.39 -28.20 -8.15
N LEU A 321 21.24 -29.11 -7.64
CA LEU A 321 22.03 -29.99 -8.50
C LEU A 321 21.11 -30.95 -9.26
N ASP A 322 20.15 -31.57 -8.58
CA ASP A 322 19.17 -32.49 -9.18
C ASP A 322 18.28 -31.80 -10.22
N THR A 323 17.87 -30.55 -9.96
CA THR A 323 17.09 -29.73 -10.90
C THR A 323 17.93 -29.38 -12.12
N HIS A 324 19.21 -29.05 -11.94
CA HIS A 324 20.13 -28.77 -13.04
C HIS A 324 20.39 -30.01 -13.90
N ILE A 325 20.54 -31.19 -13.27
CA ILE A 325 20.68 -32.47 -13.95
C ILE A 325 19.40 -32.76 -14.77
N GLN A 326 18.22 -32.57 -14.19
CA GLN A 326 16.94 -32.71 -14.89
C GLN A 326 16.82 -31.77 -16.10
N GLN A 327 17.16 -30.50 -15.94
CA GLN A 327 17.13 -29.52 -17.02
C GLN A 327 18.11 -29.87 -18.15
N VAL A 328 19.30 -30.36 -17.81
CA VAL A 328 20.28 -30.83 -18.80
C VAL A 328 19.74 -32.05 -19.55
N CYS A 329 19.13 -33.01 -18.85
CA CYS A 329 18.50 -34.18 -19.48
C CYS A 329 17.37 -33.77 -20.44
N GLU A 330 16.48 -32.86 -20.03
CA GLU A 330 15.40 -32.35 -20.89
C GLU A 330 15.93 -31.65 -22.14
N VAL A 331 17.00 -30.86 -22.01
CA VAL A 331 17.64 -30.21 -23.17
C VAL A 331 18.24 -31.24 -24.11
N VAL A 332 18.92 -32.27 -23.58
CA VAL A 332 19.51 -33.35 -24.39
C VAL A 332 18.43 -34.15 -25.12
N ASP A 333 17.34 -34.50 -24.45
CA ASP A 333 16.23 -35.23 -25.05
C ASP A 333 15.56 -34.40 -26.16
N ASN A 334 15.35 -33.10 -25.93
CA ASN A 334 14.83 -32.19 -26.94
C ASN A 334 15.78 -32.07 -28.15
N LEU A 335 17.10 -32.02 -27.93
CA LEU A 335 18.08 -31.99 -29.02
C LEU A 335 18.05 -33.30 -29.83
N SER A 336 18.03 -34.44 -29.16
CA SER A 336 17.95 -35.77 -29.78
C SER A 336 16.69 -35.91 -30.64
N ASN A 337 15.55 -35.49 -30.11
CA ASN A 337 14.27 -35.51 -30.84
C ASN A 337 14.30 -34.58 -32.06
N THR A 338 14.92 -33.40 -31.95
CA THR A 338 15.05 -32.44 -33.05
C THR A 338 15.98 -32.96 -34.15
N ILE A 339 17.09 -33.62 -33.78
CA ILE A 339 18.02 -34.26 -34.73
C ILE A 339 17.35 -35.44 -35.44
N HIS A 340 16.58 -36.27 -34.73
CA HIS A 340 15.82 -37.35 -35.34
C HIS A 340 14.70 -36.87 -36.26
N ALA A 341 14.08 -35.73 -35.96
CA ALA A 341 13.05 -35.12 -36.81
C ALA A 341 13.62 -34.43 -38.06
N SER A 342 14.87 -33.97 -38.04
CA SER A 342 15.56 -33.29 -39.15
C SER A 342 16.41 -34.20 -40.04
N GLY A 343 16.57 -35.47 -39.66
CA GLY A 343 17.22 -36.52 -40.45
C GLY A 343 16.29 -37.33 -41.36
N ARG A 344 15.03 -36.92 -41.52
CA ARG A 344 14.10 -37.38 -42.57
C ARG A 344 13.92 -36.26 -43.59
#